data_AF-A0A8X6WG79-F1
#
_entry.id   AF-A0A8X6WG79-F1
#
_cell.length_a   1.000
_cell.length_b   1.000
_cell.length_c   1.000
_cell.angle_alpha   90.00
_cell.angle_beta   90.00
_cell.angle_gamma   90.00
#
_symmetry.space_group_name_H-M   'P 1'
#
loop_
_entity.id
_entity.type
_entity.pdbx_description
1 polymer ?
#
loop_
_entity_poly.entity_id
_entity_poly.type
_entity_poly.pdbx_seq_one_letter_code
_entity_poly.pdbx_strand_id
1 'polypeptide(L)'
;MVSQGQFSSKITLVRIQQELLKTSQTLPWPTRSPDLSPVEHVWDQIKRQMPSCHSVRDLELAVQDLWAHLPQDNIRCLINSMPDRVAACIAAGGAPTRY
;
A
#
# COMPACT_ATOMS: atom_id res chain seq x y z
N MET A 1 -20.56 18.84 31.88
CA MET A 1 -19.69 19.58 30.96
C MET A 1 -19.01 18.58 30.04
N VAL A 2 -19.44 18.54 28.77
CA VAL A 2 -19.04 17.50 27.80
C VAL A 2 -17.67 17.84 27.22
N SER A 3 -16.76 16.86 27.26
CA SER A 3 -15.41 16.93 26.69
C SER A 3 -15.48 16.96 25.16
N GLN A 4 -15.31 18.14 24.58
CA GLN A 4 -15.26 18.42 23.13
C GLN A 4 -13.82 18.36 22.57
N GLY A 5 -12.92 17.59 23.20
CA GLY A 5 -11.48 17.64 22.89
C GLY A 5 -10.96 16.63 21.86
N GLN A 6 -11.74 15.60 21.50
CA GLN A 6 -11.21 14.44 20.74
C GLN A 6 -11.80 14.25 19.34
N PHE A 7 -12.90 14.94 19.01
CA PHE A 7 -13.57 14.83 17.70
C PHE A 7 -13.03 15.82 16.64
N SER A 8 -12.42 16.93 17.06
CA SER A 8 -11.94 18.01 16.17
C SER A 8 -10.73 17.62 15.31
N SER A 9 -9.81 16.81 15.85
CA SER A 9 -8.58 16.42 15.17
C SER A 9 -8.82 15.52 13.96
N LYS A 10 -9.80 14.60 14.04
CA LYS A 10 -10.13 13.70 12.91
C LYS A 10 -10.74 14.46 11.74
N ILE A 11 -11.63 15.42 11.99
CA ILE A 11 -12.25 16.25 10.95
C ILE A 11 -11.20 17.12 10.26
N THR A 12 -10.28 17.69 11.05
CA THR A 12 -9.18 18.52 10.52
C THR A 12 -8.22 17.69 9.67
N LEU A 13 -7.87 16.48 10.11
CA LEU A 13 -7.02 15.56 9.34
C LEU A 13 -7.66 15.11 8.03
N VAL A 14 -8.96 14.80 8.03
CA VAL A 14 -9.69 14.45 6.79
C VAL A 14 -9.67 15.63 5.80
N ARG A 15 -9.84 16.86 6.30
CA ARG A 15 -9.82 18.05 5.46
C ARG A 15 -8.44 18.33 4.89
N ILE A 16 -7.39 18.20 5.70
CA ILE A 16 -6.00 18.32 5.22
C ILE A 16 -5.68 17.23 4.19
N GLN A 17 -6.08 15.98 4.44
CA GLN A 17 -5.92 14.91 3.44
C GLN A 17 -6.65 15.23 2.13
N GLN A 18 -7.89 15.72 2.19
CA GLN A 18 -8.65 16.09 0.99
C GLN A 18 -7.98 17.24 0.22
N GLU A 19 -7.48 18.27 0.91
CA GLU A 19 -6.75 19.36 0.25
C GLU A 19 -5.43 18.88 -0.37
N LEU A 20 -4.71 17.98 0.29
CA LEU A 20 -3.49 17.37 -0.27
C LEU A 20 -3.77 16.45 -1.47
N LEU A 21 -4.91 15.76 -1.47
CA LEU A 21 -5.34 14.95 -2.61
C LEU A 21 -5.79 15.81 -3.79
N LYS A 22 -6.33 17.01 -3.56
CA LYS A 22 -6.70 17.95 -4.64
C LYS A 22 -5.50 18.53 -5.36
N THR A 23 -4.36 18.68 -4.68
CA THR A 23 -3.13 19.24 -5.27
C THR A 23 -2.24 18.19 -5.92
N SER A 24 -2.51 16.89 -5.70
CA SER A 24 -1.78 15.77 -6.28
C SER A 24 -2.55 15.15 -7.46
N GLN A 25 -1.84 14.72 -8.51
CA GLN A 25 -2.47 13.91 -9.54
C GLN A 25 -2.81 12.53 -8.97
N THR A 26 -4.10 12.26 -8.83
CA THR A 26 -4.61 10.95 -8.40
C THR A 26 -4.96 10.10 -9.62
N LEU A 27 -4.64 8.82 -9.55
CA LEU A 27 -5.05 7.84 -10.56
C LEU A 27 -6.47 7.36 -10.23
N PRO A 28 -7.37 7.22 -11.22
CA PRO A 28 -8.67 6.60 -10.99
C PRO A 28 -8.45 5.13 -10.62
N TRP A 29 -8.73 4.78 -9.36
CA TRP A 29 -8.50 3.44 -8.83
C TRP A 29 -9.80 2.66 -8.70
N PRO A 30 -9.90 1.42 -9.22
CA PRO A 30 -11.08 0.59 -9.05
C PRO A 30 -11.23 0.09 -7.60
N THR A 31 -12.46 0.11 -7.09
CA THR A 31 -12.76 -0.36 -5.73
C THR A 31 -12.40 -1.85 -5.57
N ARG A 32 -11.81 -2.23 -4.43
CA ARG A 32 -11.43 -3.62 -4.09
C ARG A 32 -10.42 -4.28 -5.05
N SER A 33 -9.48 -3.53 -5.59
CA SER A 33 -8.39 -4.09 -6.43
C SER A 33 -7.02 -4.02 -5.73
N PRO A 34 -6.76 -4.87 -4.71
CA PRO A 34 -5.43 -4.97 -4.10
C PRO A 34 -4.39 -5.54 -5.07
N ASP A 35 -4.81 -6.40 -6.01
CA ASP A 35 -3.99 -7.00 -7.07
C ASP A 35 -3.27 -5.94 -7.93
N LEU A 36 -3.90 -4.79 -8.09
CA LEU A 36 -3.35 -3.67 -8.84
C LEU A 36 -2.37 -2.84 -8.00
N SER A 37 -2.34 -2.99 -6.68
CA SER A 37 -1.56 -2.14 -5.78
C SER A 37 -0.09 -2.60 -5.69
N PRO A 38 0.88 -1.80 -6.19
CA PRO A 38 2.30 -2.17 -6.11
C PRO A 38 2.78 -2.28 -4.65
N VAL A 39 2.19 -1.52 -3.73
CA VAL A 39 2.57 -1.57 -2.32
C VAL A 39 2.15 -2.87 -1.65
N GLU A 40 1.01 -3.45 -2.02
CA GLU A 40 0.59 -4.77 -1.52
C GLU A 40 1.56 -5.86 -1.95
N HIS A 41 2.07 -5.74 -3.18
CA HIS A 41 3.10 -6.64 -3.70
C HIS A 41 4.43 -6.52 -2.98
N VAL A 42 4.87 -5.30 -2.69
CA VAL A 42 6.06 -5.07 -1.86
C VAL A 42 5.88 -5.68 -0.47
N TRP A 43 4.73 -5.49 0.16
CA TRP A 43 4.43 -6.11 1.45
C TRP A 43 4.41 -7.63 1.40
N ASP A 44 3.89 -8.22 0.32
CA ASP A 44 3.92 -9.67 0.14
C ASP A 44 5.35 -10.21 0.05
N GLN A 45 6.23 -9.52 -0.68
CA GLN A 45 7.65 -9.87 -0.75
C GLN A 45 8.33 -9.82 0.61
N ILE A 46 8.09 -8.75 1.39
CA ILE A 46 8.66 -8.60 2.74
C ILE A 46 8.16 -9.72 3.65
N LYS A 47 6.85 -10.02 3.64
CA LYS A 47 6.27 -11.11 4.44
C LYS A 47 6.88 -12.47 4.12
N ARG A 48 7.16 -12.76 2.85
CA ARG A 48 7.80 -14.02 2.41
C ARG A 48 9.25 -14.16 2.87
N GLN A 49 9.96 -13.04 3.01
CA GLN A 49 11.36 -13.00 3.46
C GLN A 49 11.49 -12.84 4.98
N MET A 50 10.38 -12.68 5.68
CA MET A 50 10.39 -12.39 7.10
C MET A 50 10.87 -13.60 7.91
N PRO A 51 11.89 -13.43 8.77
CA PRO A 51 12.32 -14.49 9.66
C PRO A 51 11.26 -14.77 10.74
N SER A 52 11.40 -15.90 11.43
CA SER A 52 10.61 -16.13 12.65
C SER A 52 11.00 -15.13 13.73
N CYS A 53 10.09 -14.22 14.06
CA CYS A 53 10.26 -13.23 15.12
C CYS A 53 9.53 -13.70 16.40
N HIS A 54 10.18 -13.57 17.55
CA HIS A 54 9.61 -13.97 18.84
C HIS A 54 9.22 -12.78 19.73
N SER A 55 9.49 -11.56 19.28
CA SER A 55 9.07 -10.33 19.92
C SER A 55 8.64 -9.27 18.90
N VAL A 56 7.86 -8.29 19.35
CA VAL A 56 7.49 -7.13 18.53
C VAL A 56 8.76 -6.36 18.11
N ARG A 57 9.78 -6.32 18.97
CA ARG A 57 11.03 -5.61 18.68
C ARG A 57 11.80 -6.27 17.54
N ASP A 58 11.87 -7.60 17.54
CA ASP A 58 12.55 -8.35 16.47
C ASP A 58 11.81 -8.18 15.14
N LEU A 59 10.46 -8.13 15.19
CA LEU A 59 9.63 -7.88 14.02
C LEU A 59 9.89 -6.48 13.43
N GLU A 60 9.92 -5.44 14.27
CA GLU A 60 10.21 -4.06 13.83
C GLU A 60 11.57 -3.97 13.14
N LEU A 61 12.61 -4.55 13.74
CA LEU A 61 13.96 -4.54 13.19
C LEU A 61 14.03 -5.31 11.88
N ALA A 62 13.43 -6.50 11.81
CA ALA A 62 13.41 -7.31 10.59
C ALA A 62 12.68 -6.60 9.45
N VAL A 63 11.54 -5.95 9.70
CA VAL A 63 10.80 -5.21 8.67
C VAL A 63 11.61 -4.00 8.18
N GLN A 64 12.24 -3.25 9.08
CA GLN A 64 13.09 -2.11 8.70
C GLN A 64 14.29 -2.55 7.85
N ASP A 65 14.93 -3.65 8.23
CA ASP A 65 16.07 -4.21 7.52
C ASP A 65 15.67 -4.70 6.11
N LEU A 66 14.61 -5.50 6.01
CA LEU A 66 14.08 -5.98 4.73
C LEU A 66 13.63 -4.82 3.83
N TRP A 67 13.01 -3.79 4.40
CA TRP A 67 12.61 -2.60 3.66
C TRP A 67 13.82 -1.84 3.11
N ALA A 68 14.87 -1.65 3.92
CA ALA A 68 16.08 -0.94 3.52
C ALA A 68 16.88 -1.69 2.43
N HIS A 69 16.83 -3.02 2.44
CA HIS A 69 17.54 -3.88 1.49
C HIS A 69 16.70 -4.32 0.30
N LEU A 70 15.45 -3.85 0.18
CA LEU A 70 14.60 -4.21 -0.95
C LEU A 70 15.24 -3.73 -2.27
N PRO A 71 15.53 -4.62 -3.23
CA PRO A 71 16.16 -4.22 -4.48
C PRO A 71 15.30 -3.23 -5.25
N GLN A 72 15.88 -2.09 -5.63
CA GLN A 72 15.16 -1.07 -6.40
C GLN A 72 14.67 -1.62 -7.75
N ASP A 73 15.38 -2.58 -8.33
CA ASP A 73 14.95 -3.24 -9.56
C ASP A 73 13.67 -4.06 -9.37
N ASN A 74 13.43 -4.63 -8.18
CA ASN A 74 12.16 -5.29 -7.88
C ASN A 74 11.00 -4.28 -7.90
N ILE A 75 11.20 -3.11 -7.29
CA ILE A 75 10.20 -2.03 -7.28
C ILE A 75 9.94 -1.53 -8.70
N ARG A 76 10.99 -1.31 -9.49
CA ARG A 76 10.87 -0.90 -10.90
C ARG A 76 10.12 -1.94 -11.73
N CYS A 77 10.44 -3.22 -11.57
CA CYS A 77 9.73 -4.31 -12.25
C CYS A 77 8.25 -4.34 -11.87
N LEU A 78 7.90 -4.15 -10.59
CA LEU A 78 6.50 -4.06 -10.16
C LEU A 78 5.77 -2.91 -10.84
N ILE A 79 6.36 -1.71 -10.85
CA ILE A 79 5.79 -0.53 -11.53
C ILE A 79 5.64 -0.79 -13.03
N ASN A 80 6.67 -1.34 -13.68
CA ASN A 80 6.65 -1.62 -15.11
C ASN A 80 5.63 -2.70 -15.50
N SER A 81 5.26 -3.59 -14.57
CA SER A 81 4.23 -4.63 -14.79
C SER A 81 2.79 -4.11 -14.66
N MET A 82 2.58 -2.85 -14.24
CA MET A 82 1.25 -2.28 -14.03
C MET A 82 0.35 -2.31 -15.27
N PRO A 83 0.83 -1.97 -16.49
CA PRO A 83 0.00 -2.09 -17.69
C PRO A 83 -0.53 -3.51 -17.91
N ASP A 84 0.30 -4.53 -17.68
CA ASP A 84 -0.08 -5.93 -17.86
C ASP A 84 -1.11 -6.39 -16.81
N ARG A 85 -0.97 -5.93 -15.57
CA ARG A 85 -1.92 -6.22 -14.48
C ARG A 85 -3.28 -5.59 -14.75
N VAL A 86 -3.29 -4.34 -15.22
CA VAL A 86 -4.51 -3.64 -15.61
C VAL A 86 -5.18 -4.37 -16.77
N ALA A 87 -4.42 -4.78 -17.79
CA ALA A 87 -4.95 -5.57 -18.90
C ALA A 87 -5.54 -6.91 -18.42
N ALA A 88 -4.87 -7.60 -17.49
CA ALA A 88 -5.38 -8.84 -16.91
C ALA A 88 -6.68 -8.62 -16.11
N CYS A 89 -6.78 -7.54 -15.33
CA CYS A 89 -7.98 -7.18 -14.57
C CYS A 89 -9.17 -6.87 -15.51
N ILE A 90 -8.90 -6.14 -16.61
CA ILE A 90 -9.91 -5.86 -17.65
C ILE A 90 -10.36 -7.17 -18.31
N ALA A 91 -9.42 -8.06 -18.68
CA ALA A 91 -9.74 -9.35 -19.28
C ALA A 91 -10.54 -10.26 -18.33
N ALA A 92 -10.29 -10.18 -17.03
CA ALA A 92 -11.02 -10.89 -15.99
C ALA A 92 -12.39 -10.25 -15.64
N GLY A 93 -12.75 -9.13 -16.28
CA GLY A 93 -14.00 -8.41 -15.97
C GLY A 93 -14.05 -7.87 -14.54
N GLY A 94 -12.88 -7.58 -13.94
CA GLY A 94 -12.77 -7.16 -12.54
C GLY A 94 -12.77 -8.30 -11.51
N ALA A 95 -12.75 -9.57 -11.95
CA ALA A 95 -12.49 -10.71 -11.07
C ALA A 95 -11.02 -10.75 -10.61
N PRO A 96 -10.70 -11.46 -9.51
CA PRO A 96 -9.33 -11.59 -9.01
C PRO A 96 -8.38 -12.10 -10.09
N THR A 97 -7.20 -11.48 -10.17
CA THR A 97 -6.15 -11.90 -11.11
C THR A 97 -5.12 -12.78 -10.40
N ARG A 98 -4.17 -13.32 -11.16
CA ARG A 98 -3.05 -14.11 -10.61
C ARG A 98 -1.99 -13.26 -9.89
N TYR A 99 -2.14 -11.93 -9.93
CA TYR A 99 -1.19 -10.97 -9.39
C TYR A 99 -1.56 -10.63 -7.96
#